data_AF-A0A2V8FZV2-F1
#
_entry.id   AF-A0A2V8FZV2-F1
#
_cell.length_a   1.000
_cell.length_b   1.000
_cell.length_c   1.000
_cell.angle_alpha   90.00
_cell.angle_beta   90.00
_cell.angle_gamma   90.00
#
_symmetry.space_group_name_H-M   'P 1'
#
loop_
_entity.id
_entity.type
_entity.pdbx_description
1 polymer ?
#
loop_
_entity_poly.entity_id
_entity_poly.type
_entity_poly.pdbx_seq_one_letter_code
_entity_poly.pdbx_strand_id
1 'polypeptide(L)'
;MTETIHLVDLASSRLGGVVVAANDDFFAPKENLLKPETPVFIPDKYTDRGKWMDGWETRRRRTPGHDWALVRLGLAGIVRTVVVNTAFFRGNYPSHCSIDACVAPGGADESQLTSDATIWRPVHDRSELRGDEENTFTIDDRRRYTHLRLNIYPDGGVARLRVFGEAVPDWRALLAGGAEIDLASVAHGAHVVDSSDRFFGEPRNMLMPYRAANMGDGWETRRRRGPGYDWTIVRLGTEGEIRRVEVDTAYFKGNYPESCSIESAVVDETEGGVSADAAVAVAEWVGVLERTKLEPDHVHVFQRELAATAIATHVRINIFPDGGVSRFRVFGVPTMAGRRHAALVQLDAMDEHESRRTLADCCGAPAWIDRMAAARPFRRAEDLFAASDAAFHAFTRDDWLEAFRHHPRIGERQAERAQSAASQAWSAEEQAAVHEAADEAAALAAANRAYEHRFGYGFITFATGKSLRQILAELRERLAHEPPAELKVAAGELRRITRHRLEKLVG
;
A
#
# COMPACT_ATOMS: atom_id res chain seq x y z
N MET A 1 -24.57 -4.62 -2.65
CA MET A 1 -24.28 -4.13 -1.29
C MET A 1 -23.24 -4.98 -0.55
N THR A 2 -22.70 -6.04 -1.15
CA THR A 2 -21.66 -6.93 -0.58
C THR A 2 -20.22 -6.41 -0.76
N GLU A 3 -19.96 -5.41 -1.61
CA GLU A 3 -18.61 -4.94 -1.94
C GLU A 3 -17.92 -4.06 -0.88
N THR A 4 -18.66 -3.51 0.10
CA THR A 4 -18.09 -2.60 1.12
C THR A 4 -17.55 -3.31 2.37
N ILE A 5 -17.72 -4.63 2.47
CA ILE A 5 -17.49 -5.39 3.71
C ILE A 5 -16.01 -5.33 4.15
N HIS A 6 -15.07 -5.29 3.20
CA HIS A 6 -13.64 -5.32 3.49
C HIS A 6 -13.00 -3.92 3.62
N LEU A 7 -13.73 -2.85 3.30
CA LEU A 7 -13.14 -1.52 3.18
C LEU A 7 -13.06 -0.80 4.53
N VAL A 8 -11.98 -0.05 4.73
CA VAL A 8 -11.76 0.80 5.92
C VAL A 8 -11.92 2.27 5.54
N ASP A 9 -12.43 3.10 6.45
CA ASP A 9 -12.47 4.56 6.27
C ASP A 9 -11.06 5.15 6.40
N LEU A 10 -10.36 5.25 5.27
CA LEU A 10 -8.98 5.74 5.14
C LEU A 10 -8.82 7.18 5.68
N ALA A 11 -9.89 7.97 5.71
CA ALA A 11 -9.85 9.37 6.17
C ALA A 11 -10.19 9.55 7.64
N SER A 12 -10.60 8.48 8.35
CA SER A 12 -11.01 8.55 9.75
C SER A 12 -9.95 9.20 10.64
N SER A 13 -10.37 10.11 11.52
CA SER A 13 -9.46 10.73 12.49
C SER A 13 -8.86 9.73 13.47
N ARG A 14 -9.53 8.58 13.72
CA ARG A 14 -8.98 7.50 14.57
C ARG A 14 -7.75 6.84 13.95
N LEU A 15 -7.65 6.88 12.62
CA LEU A 15 -6.50 6.39 11.87
C LEU A 15 -5.48 7.50 11.58
N GLY A 16 -5.65 8.70 12.17
CA GLY A 16 -4.76 9.83 11.97
C GLY A 16 -5.05 10.68 10.73
N GLY A 17 -6.24 10.53 10.15
CA GLY A 17 -6.74 11.41 9.09
C GLY A 17 -6.96 12.83 9.60
N VAL A 18 -6.61 13.83 8.78
CA VAL A 18 -6.62 15.24 9.16
C VAL A 18 -7.12 16.09 7.99
N VAL A 19 -7.97 17.07 8.28
CA VAL A 19 -8.25 18.15 7.32
C VAL A 19 -7.15 19.19 7.45
N VAL A 20 -6.22 19.20 6.49
CA VAL A 20 -5.02 20.05 6.49
C VAL A 20 -5.40 21.53 6.36
N ALA A 21 -6.33 21.83 5.47
CA ALA A 21 -6.82 23.19 5.23
C ALA A 21 -8.23 23.16 4.63
N ALA A 22 -8.95 24.26 4.79
CA ALA A 22 -10.13 24.57 4.01
C ALA A 22 -10.10 26.07 3.70
N ASN A 23 -10.63 26.48 2.55
CA ASN A 23 -10.65 27.90 2.20
C ASN A 23 -11.63 28.73 3.02
N ASP A 24 -12.62 28.08 3.64
CA ASP A 24 -13.56 28.67 4.58
C ASP A 24 -14.03 27.59 5.57
N ASP A 25 -14.20 27.93 6.85
CA ASP A 25 -14.78 27.06 7.88
C ASP A 25 -15.55 27.91 8.93
N PHE A 26 -16.18 28.98 8.46
CA PHE A 26 -16.71 30.02 9.33
C PHE A 26 -17.78 29.49 10.31
N PHE A 27 -18.84 28.84 9.81
CA PHE A 27 -19.99 28.46 10.65
C PHE A 27 -19.72 27.20 11.46
N ALA A 28 -19.02 26.23 10.87
CA ALA A 28 -18.67 25.00 11.55
C ALA A 28 -17.30 24.47 11.09
N PRO A 29 -16.46 23.98 12.04
CA PRO A 29 -15.06 23.69 11.79
C PRO A 29 -14.87 22.46 10.88
N LYS A 30 -13.94 22.58 9.93
CA LYS A 30 -13.61 21.54 8.94
C LYS A 30 -13.22 20.19 9.54
N GLU A 31 -12.63 20.20 10.74
CA GLU A 31 -12.18 19.00 11.47
C GLU A 31 -13.34 18.05 11.78
N ASN A 32 -14.58 18.54 11.82
CA ASN A 32 -15.77 17.72 12.02
C ASN A 32 -15.99 16.70 10.88
N LEU A 33 -15.48 16.95 9.67
CA LEU A 33 -15.66 16.06 8.52
C LEU A 33 -15.19 14.63 8.80
N LEU A 34 -14.09 14.48 9.55
CA LEU A 34 -13.39 13.20 9.72
C LEU A 34 -13.67 12.51 11.05
N LYS A 35 -14.54 13.11 11.89
CA LYS A 35 -14.98 12.49 13.15
C LYS A 35 -15.61 11.14 12.88
N PRO A 36 -15.27 10.08 13.63
CA PRO A 36 -15.82 8.74 13.42
C PRO A 36 -17.30 8.64 13.83
N GLU A 37 -17.75 9.47 14.79
CA GLU A 37 -19.13 9.46 15.28
C GLU A 37 -20.11 9.93 14.22
N THR A 38 -21.31 9.36 14.24
CA THR A 38 -22.46 9.86 13.48
C THR A 38 -22.73 11.32 13.84
N PRO A 39 -23.04 12.19 12.86
CA PRO A 39 -23.45 13.57 13.13
C PRO A 39 -24.59 13.65 14.13
N VAL A 40 -24.61 14.71 14.93
CA VAL A 40 -25.73 15.02 15.82
C VAL A 40 -26.23 16.45 15.62
N PHE A 41 -27.53 16.66 15.85
CA PHE A 41 -28.15 17.98 15.84
C PHE A 41 -28.68 18.32 17.23
N ILE A 42 -28.34 19.51 17.71
CA ILE A 42 -28.80 20.02 19.01
C ILE A 42 -29.66 21.27 18.77
N PRO A 43 -31.00 21.19 18.84
CA PRO A 43 -31.92 22.26 18.40
C PRO A 43 -31.71 23.64 19.02
N ASP A 44 -31.26 23.71 20.27
CA ASP A 44 -31.14 24.98 21.00
C ASP A 44 -29.68 25.46 21.17
N LYS A 45 -28.72 24.77 20.53
CA LYS A 45 -27.30 25.13 20.60
C LYS A 45 -26.90 26.10 19.49
N TYR A 46 -26.24 27.19 19.89
CA TYR A 46 -25.68 28.23 19.02
C TYR A 46 -24.23 28.52 19.41
N THR A 47 -23.46 29.06 18.47
CA THR A 47 -22.12 29.60 18.65
C THR A 47 -22.14 31.12 18.45
N ASP A 48 -21.01 31.78 18.67
CA ASP A 48 -20.80 33.19 18.30
C ASP A 48 -20.89 33.45 16.79
N ARG A 49 -20.84 32.38 15.97
CA ARG A 49 -20.88 32.44 14.50
C ARG A 49 -22.21 32.00 13.90
N GLY A 50 -23.13 31.45 14.68
CA GLY A 50 -24.46 31.04 14.20
C GLY A 50 -25.00 29.79 14.86
N LYS A 51 -25.79 29.01 14.12
CA LYS A 51 -26.31 27.73 14.60
C LYS A 51 -25.13 26.76 14.78
N TRP A 52 -25.07 26.05 15.91
CA TRP A 52 -24.06 25.00 16.06
C TRP A 52 -24.42 23.81 15.17
N MET A 53 -23.49 23.41 14.30
CA MET A 53 -23.62 22.27 13.40
C MET A 53 -22.47 21.28 13.65
N ASP A 54 -22.78 19.98 13.68
CA ASP A 54 -21.78 18.92 13.78
C ASP A 54 -21.29 18.50 12.39
N GLY A 55 -20.65 19.44 11.70
CA GLY A 55 -20.12 19.30 10.35
C GLY A 55 -19.14 20.42 10.02
N TRP A 56 -18.73 20.50 8.76
CA TRP A 56 -18.05 21.64 8.17
C TRP A 56 -19.08 22.51 7.48
N GLU A 57 -19.06 23.83 7.71
CA GLU A 57 -19.99 24.76 7.06
C GLU A 57 -19.30 26.10 6.75
N THR A 58 -19.45 26.51 5.50
CA THR A 58 -18.82 27.69 4.91
C THR A 58 -19.77 28.89 4.84
N ARG A 59 -19.21 30.10 4.72
CA ARG A 59 -20.00 31.30 4.42
C ARG A 59 -20.67 31.18 3.05
N ARG A 60 -21.88 31.75 2.95
CA ARG A 60 -22.56 31.93 1.66
C ARG A 60 -21.67 32.69 0.68
N ARG A 61 -21.38 32.08 -0.45
CA ARG A 61 -20.53 32.63 -1.51
C ARG A 61 -21.37 33.51 -2.43
N ARG A 62 -20.84 34.71 -2.71
CA ARG A 62 -21.48 35.72 -3.59
C ARG A 62 -20.66 36.01 -4.85
N THR A 63 -19.53 35.34 -5.01
CA THR A 63 -18.61 35.47 -6.13
C THR A 63 -18.46 34.12 -6.83
N PRO A 64 -18.08 34.07 -8.12
CA PRO A 64 -17.77 32.82 -8.79
C PRO A 64 -16.75 31.98 -8.03
N GLY A 65 -16.85 30.66 -8.12
CA GLY A 65 -15.96 29.71 -7.47
C GLY A 65 -16.71 28.65 -6.66
N HIS A 66 -15.97 27.97 -5.81
CA HIS A 66 -16.44 26.89 -4.95
C HIS A 66 -15.60 26.84 -3.67
N ASP A 67 -16.06 26.10 -2.66
CA ASP A 67 -15.30 25.87 -1.44
C ASP A 67 -14.66 24.49 -1.44
N TRP A 68 -13.53 24.36 -0.73
CA TRP A 68 -12.75 23.14 -0.71
C TRP A 68 -12.18 22.84 0.66
N ALA A 69 -11.97 21.55 0.92
CA ALA A 69 -11.25 21.03 2.07
C ALA A 69 -10.18 20.03 1.60
N LEU A 70 -8.93 20.24 2.04
CA LEU A 70 -7.79 19.36 1.79
C LEU A 70 -7.67 18.36 2.93
N VAL A 71 -7.72 17.08 2.60
CA VAL A 71 -7.75 15.97 3.55
C VAL A 71 -6.50 15.13 3.34
N ARG A 72 -5.70 14.96 4.39
CA ARG A 72 -4.68 13.90 4.44
C ARG A 72 -5.35 12.64 4.99
N LEU A 73 -5.24 11.55 4.24
CA LEU A 73 -5.74 10.26 4.70
C LEU A 73 -4.93 9.79 5.91
N GLY A 74 -5.60 9.12 6.85
CA GLY A 74 -4.95 8.43 7.96
C GLY A 74 -4.15 7.23 7.48
N LEU A 75 -4.71 6.49 6.53
CA LEU A 75 -4.03 5.42 5.81
C LEU A 75 -4.01 5.76 4.32
N ALA A 76 -2.81 5.76 3.73
CA ALA A 76 -2.68 5.83 2.28
C ALA A 76 -3.24 4.55 1.65
N GLY A 77 -3.91 4.66 0.51
CA GLY A 77 -4.62 3.52 -0.04
C GLY A 77 -5.34 3.79 -1.34
N ILE A 78 -5.99 2.75 -1.85
CA ILE A 78 -6.83 2.79 -3.04
C ILE A 78 -8.25 3.15 -2.58
N VAL A 79 -8.76 4.27 -3.06
CA VAL A 79 -10.10 4.75 -2.72
C VAL A 79 -11.13 4.00 -3.57
N ARG A 80 -12.15 3.43 -2.94
CA ARG A 80 -13.22 2.69 -3.63
C ARG A 80 -14.56 3.40 -3.54
N THR A 81 -14.83 4.01 -2.39
CA THR A 81 -16.10 4.70 -2.16
C THR A 81 -15.88 5.96 -1.34
N VAL A 82 -16.48 7.06 -1.75
CA VAL A 82 -16.55 8.30 -0.97
C VAL A 82 -17.99 8.54 -0.55
N VAL A 83 -18.23 8.83 0.72
CA VAL A 83 -19.54 9.25 1.23
C VAL A 83 -19.45 10.70 1.68
N VAL A 84 -20.24 11.56 1.04
CA VAL A 84 -20.46 12.96 1.44
C VAL A 84 -21.80 13.00 2.18
N ASN A 85 -21.72 12.94 3.50
CA ASN A 85 -22.90 12.93 4.36
C ASN A 85 -23.31 14.38 4.68
N THR A 86 -24.52 14.76 4.30
CA THR A 86 -25.11 16.10 4.49
C THR A 86 -26.15 16.13 5.62
N ALA A 87 -26.10 15.16 6.55
CA ALA A 87 -27.01 15.07 7.68
C ALA A 87 -27.17 16.42 8.40
N PHE A 88 -28.44 16.76 8.67
CA PHE A 88 -28.89 18.00 9.30
C PHE A 88 -28.67 19.29 8.49
N PHE A 89 -27.97 19.24 7.36
CA PHE A 89 -27.93 20.32 6.37
C PHE A 89 -29.08 20.15 5.37
N ARG A 90 -30.26 20.65 5.74
CA ARG A 90 -31.51 20.41 4.98
C ARG A 90 -31.76 21.38 3.83
N GLY A 91 -31.26 22.61 3.95
CA GLY A 91 -31.43 23.66 2.94
C GLY A 91 -30.16 24.46 2.64
N ASN A 92 -29.11 24.23 3.42
CA ASN A 92 -27.79 24.86 3.32
C ASN A 92 -26.68 23.83 3.02
N TYR A 93 -27.05 22.65 2.51
CA TYR A 93 -26.08 21.73 1.93
C TYR A 93 -25.61 22.26 0.57
N PRO A 94 -24.39 21.93 0.13
CA PRO A 94 -23.92 22.29 -1.19
C PRO A 94 -24.70 21.57 -2.27
N SER A 95 -25.01 22.24 -3.37
CA SER A 95 -25.79 21.64 -4.46
C SER A 95 -25.07 20.50 -5.17
N HIS A 96 -23.73 20.55 -5.22
CA HIS A 96 -22.89 19.56 -5.88
C HIS A 96 -21.58 19.37 -5.12
N CYS A 97 -20.89 18.27 -5.36
CA CYS A 97 -19.48 18.08 -5.00
C CYS A 97 -18.67 17.44 -6.12
N SER A 98 -17.34 17.52 -6.03
CA SER A 98 -16.39 16.70 -6.78
C SER A 98 -15.23 16.31 -5.85
N ILE A 99 -14.51 15.23 -6.19
CA ILE A 99 -13.36 14.75 -5.41
C ILE A 99 -12.14 14.71 -6.31
N ASP A 100 -11.07 15.37 -5.87
CA ASP A 100 -9.73 15.19 -6.42
C ASP A 100 -8.86 14.40 -5.44
N ALA A 101 -7.84 13.73 -5.95
CA ALA A 101 -6.88 12.98 -5.15
C ALA A 101 -5.44 13.25 -5.61
N CYS A 102 -4.49 13.14 -4.69
CA CYS A 102 -3.07 13.24 -5.01
C CYS A 102 -2.19 12.38 -4.11
N VAL A 103 -0.93 12.24 -4.52
CA VAL A 103 0.15 11.70 -3.69
C VAL A 103 1.09 12.85 -3.34
N ALA A 104 1.14 13.18 -2.06
CA ALA A 104 2.04 14.17 -1.49
C ALA A 104 2.70 13.61 -0.21
N PRO A 105 3.85 14.17 0.22
CA PRO A 105 4.48 13.82 1.48
C PRO A 105 3.51 13.93 2.66
N GLY A 106 3.61 13.04 3.64
CA GLY A 106 2.67 13.01 4.78
C GLY A 106 2.67 14.27 5.66
N GLY A 107 3.73 15.07 5.62
CA GLY A 107 3.83 16.36 6.31
C GLY A 107 3.51 17.58 5.44
N ALA A 108 2.93 17.38 4.24
CA ALA A 108 2.64 18.48 3.32
C ALA A 108 1.65 19.48 3.94
N ASP A 109 2.01 20.76 3.95
CA ASP A 109 1.15 21.84 4.42
C ASP A 109 0.25 22.42 3.31
N GLU A 110 -0.60 23.39 3.67
CA GLU A 110 -1.49 24.06 2.72
C GLU A 110 -0.74 24.68 1.54
N SER A 111 0.40 25.33 1.79
CA SER A 111 1.17 26.02 0.75
C SER A 111 1.72 25.03 -0.29
N GLN A 112 2.17 23.85 0.16
CA GLN A 112 2.66 22.80 -0.71
C GLN A 112 1.52 22.17 -1.51
N LEU A 113 0.39 21.86 -0.85
CA LEU A 113 -0.76 21.20 -1.47
C LEU A 113 -1.53 22.09 -2.45
N THR A 114 -1.44 23.42 -2.31
CA THR A 114 -2.06 24.40 -3.22
C THR A 114 -1.11 24.90 -4.31
N SER A 115 0.17 24.54 -4.25
CA SER A 115 1.14 24.88 -5.29
C SER A 115 0.95 24.07 -6.58
N ASP A 116 1.43 24.61 -7.69
CA ASP A 116 1.43 23.93 -9.01
C ASP A 116 2.28 22.64 -9.04
N ALA A 117 3.13 22.42 -8.03
CA ALA A 117 3.92 21.19 -7.91
C ALA A 117 3.06 19.99 -7.46
N THR A 118 1.91 20.23 -6.83
CA THR A 118 1.00 19.17 -6.40
C THR A 118 -0.01 18.88 -7.50
N ILE A 119 0.10 17.70 -8.09
CA ILE A 119 -0.78 17.28 -9.18
C ILE A 119 -2.04 16.62 -8.60
N TRP A 120 -3.11 17.40 -8.52
CA TRP A 120 -4.46 16.92 -8.19
C TRP A 120 -5.11 16.25 -9.39
N ARG A 121 -5.62 15.03 -9.20
CA ARG A 121 -6.31 14.25 -10.22
C ARG A 121 -7.79 14.14 -9.86
N PRO A 122 -8.73 14.45 -10.77
CA PRO A 122 -10.15 14.21 -10.51
C PRO A 122 -10.38 12.70 -10.42
N VAL A 123 -10.93 12.25 -9.29
CA VAL A 123 -11.34 10.84 -9.07
C VAL A 123 -12.86 10.69 -8.99
N HIS A 124 -13.58 11.80 -8.80
CA HIS A 124 -15.02 11.87 -8.95
C HIS A 124 -15.41 13.21 -9.58
N ASP A 125 -16.11 13.15 -10.71
CA ASP A 125 -16.62 14.32 -11.39
C ASP A 125 -17.70 15.04 -10.58
N ARG A 126 -18.00 16.28 -10.98
CA ARG A 126 -19.01 17.10 -10.31
C ARG A 126 -20.39 16.46 -10.41
N SER A 127 -20.97 16.11 -9.25
CA SER A 127 -22.26 15.45 -9.13
C SER A 127 -23.17 16.16 -8.13
N GLU A 128 -24.49 16.05 -8.34
CA GLU A 128 -25.49 16.61 -7.42
C GLU A 128 -25.44 15.94 -6.05
N LEU A 129 -25.75 16.72 -5.01
CA LEU A 129 -25.96 16.23 -3.65
C LEU A 129 -27.42 16.38 -3.25
N ARG A 130 -27.85 15.50 -2.35
CA ARG A 130 -29.11 15.60 -1.61
C ARG A 130 -28.83 16.03 -0.18
N GLY A 131 -29.71 16.85 0.37
CA GLY A 131 -29.63 17.32 1.75
C GLY A 131 -30.14 16.29 2.74
N ASP A 132 -29.57 16.29 3.95
CA ASP A 132 -29.92 15.34 5.02
C ASP A 132 -29.76 13.86 4.62
N GLU A 133 -28.75 13.55 3.79
CA GLU A 133 -28.56 12.22 3.18
C GLU A 133 -27.07 11.81 3.13
N GLU A 134 -26.83 10.50 3.02
CA GLU A 134 -25.51 9.94 2.73
C GLU A 134 -25.32 9.80 1.21
N ASN A 135 -24.65 10.78 0.61
CA ASN A 135 -24.38 10.78 -0.82
C ASN A 135 -23.14 9.91 -1.10
N THR A 136 -23.35 8.74 -1.70
CA THR A 136 -22.32 7.72 -1.89
C THR A 136 -21.87 7.66 -3.34
N PHE A 137 -20.55 7.72 -3.56
CA PHE A 137 -19.92 7.72 -4.88
C PHE A 137 -18.89 6.60 -4.98
N THR A 138 -19.00 5.77 -6.01
CA THR A 138 -17.97 4.77 -6.35
C THR A 138 -16.83 5.43 -7.10
N ILE A 139 -15.60 5.06 -6.75
CA ILE A 139 -14.36 5.54 -7.35
C ILE A 139 -13.72 4.37 -8.11
N ASP A 140 -13.64 4.49 -9.43
CA ASP A 140 -12.98 3.51 -10.31
C ASP A 140 -11.56 3.97 -10.65
N ASP A 141 -10.73 4.14 -9.62
CA ASP A 141 -9.30 4.40 -9.77
C ASP A 141 -8.53 3.46 -8.83
N ARG A 142 -7.58 2.70 -9.40
CA ARG A 142 -6.79 1.71 -8.67
C ARG A 142 -5.50 2.28 -8.09
N ARG A 143 -5.25 3.58 -8.25
CA ARG A 143 -4.06 4.23 -7.72
C ARG A 143 -4.14 4.41 -6.22
N ARG A 144 -2.96 4.37 -5.60
CA ARG A 144 -2.76 4.71 -4.20
C ARG A 144 -2.72 6.23 -4.05
N TYR A 145 -3.52 6.75 -3.14
CA TYR A 145 -3.58 8.18 -2.80
C TYR A 145 -3.19 8.41 -1.33
N THR A 146 -2.65 9.59 -1.04
CA THR A 146 -2.34 10.03 0.33
C THR A 146 -3.20 11.21 0.78
N HIS A 147 -3.74 11.98 -0.17
CA HIS A 147 -4.59 13.14 0.11
C HIS A 147 -5.79 13.17 -0.85
N LEU A 148 -6.88 13.75 -0.36
CA LEU A 148 -8.07 14.11 -1.14
C LEU A 148 -8.36 15.61 -1.03
N ARG A 149 -9.04 16.15 -2.02
CA ARG A 149 -9.66 17.47 -2.00
C ARG A 149 -11.15 17.30 -2.25
N LEU A 150 -11.95 17.58 -1.22
CA LEU A 150 -13.39 17.69 -1.35
C LEU A 150 -13.70 19.10 -1.87
N ASN A 151 -14.32 19.20 -3.03
CA ASN A 151 -14.83 20.46 -3.59
C ASN A 151 -16.35 20.48 -3.44
N ILE A 152 -16.92 21.55 -2.89
CA ILE A 152 -18.37 21.76 -2.72
C ILE A 152 -18.83 23.01 -3.46
N TYR A 153 -19.97 22.93 -4.17
CA TYR A 153 -20.40 23.98 -5.09
C TYR A 153 -21.77 24.59 -4.72
N PRO A 154 -21.89 25.93 -4.67
CA PRO A 154 -20.79 26.90 -4.55
C PRO A 154 -20.22 26.99 -3.13
N ASP A 155 -21.02 26.65 -2.13
CA ASP A 155 -20.79 26.73 -0.69
C ASP A 155 -21.83 25.85 0.03
N GLY A 156 -21.76 25.78 1.35
CA GLY A 156 -22.73 25.06 2.19
C GLY A 156 -22.08 24.21 3.27
N GLY A 157 -22.85 23.27 3.81
CA GLY A 157 -22.42 22.38 4.88
C GLY A 157 -22.42 20.90 4.55
N VAL A 158 -21.40 20.20 5.06
CA VAL A 158 -21.20 18.75 4.97
C VAL A 158 -20.92 18.22 6.37
N ALA A 159 -21.68 17.23 6.81
CA ALA A 159 -21.58 16.67 8.15
C ALA A 159 -20.37 15.74 8.30
N ARG A 160 -20.19 14.80 7.37
CA ARG A 160 -19.02 13.89 7.33
C ARG A 160 -18.53 13.66 5.91
N LEU A 161 -17.23 13.39 5.83
CA LEU A 161 -16.60 12.74 4.70
C LEU A 161 -16.12 11.36 5.15
N ARG A 162 -16.57 10.30 4.48
CA ARG A 162 -16.02 8.95 4.64
C ARG A 162 -15.33 8.53 3.37
N VAL A 163 -14.17 7.90 3.49
CA VAL A 163 -13.35 7.48 2.35
C VAL A 163 -13.04 6.01 2.52
N PHE A 164 -13.92 5.15 2.04
CA PHE A 164 -13.75 3.70 2.15
C PHE A 164 -12.82 3.19 1.05
N GLY A 165 -11.80 2.43 1.47
CA GLY A 165 -10.81 1.90 0.55
C GLY A 165 -9.95 0.80 1.15
N GLU A 166 -8.96 0.38 0.35
CA GLU A 166 -7.95 -0.61 0.71
C GLU A 166 -6.67 0.13 1.13
N ALA A 167 -6.17 -0.15 2.34
CA ALA A 167 -4.92 0.45 2.79
C ALA A 167 -3.73 -0.17 2.05
N VAL A 168 -2.86 0.67 1.51
CA VAL A 168 -1.61 0.28 0.87
C VAL A 168 -0.49 1.05 1.59
N PRO A 169 0.18 0.46 2.59
CA PRO A 169 1.28 1.13 3.27
C PRO A 169 2.46 1.34 2.30
N ASP A 170 3.44 2.15 2.72
CA ASP A 170 4.74 2.14 2.07
C ASP A 170 5.50 0.89 2.54
N TRP A 171 5.36 -0.21 1.80
CA TRP A 171 5.94 -1.50 2.16
C TRP A 171 7.47 -1.45 2.19
N ARG A 172 8.10 -0.64 1.34
CA ARG A 172 9.57 -0.47 1.38
C ARG A 172 10.01 0.12 2.71
N ALA A 173 9.35 1.20 3.15
CA ALA A 173 9.65 1.81 4.44
C ALA A 173 9.36 0.87 5.61
N LEU A 174 8.24 0.14 5.54
CA LEU A 174 7.81 -0.79 6.59
C LEU A 174 8.78 -1.98 6.75
N LEU A 175 9.34 -2.48 5.65
CA LEU A 175 10.17 -3.70 5.63
C LEU A 175 11.67 -3.45 5.78
N ALA A 176 12.13 -2.18 5.69
CA ALA A 176 13.54 -1.82 5.69
C ALA A 176 14.34 -2.32 6.91
N GLY A 177 13.70 -2.52 8.06
CA GLY A 177 14.34 -2.98 9.30
C GLY A 177 14.28 -4.50 9.54
N GLY A 178 13.56 -5.26 8.70
CA GLY A 178 13.33 -6.70 8.93
C GLY A 178 12.62 -7.04 10.24
N ALA A 179 12.01 -6.04 10.89
CA ALA A 179 11.33 -6.18 12.17
C ALA A 179 9.99 -6.93 12.03
N GLU A 180 9.50 -7.45 13.15
CA GLU A 180 8.13 -7.94 13.25
C GLU A 180 7.13 -6.79 12.99
N ILE A 181 6.11 -7.07 12.18
CA ILE A 181 4.99 -6.17 11.93
C ILE A 181 3.69 -6.87 12.33
N ASP A 182 2.66 -6.09 12.66
CA ASP A 182 1.31 -6.62 12.86
C ASP A 182 0.69 -6.95 11.50
N LEU A 183 0.81 -8.21 11.07
CA LEU A 183 0.28 -8.73 9.81
C LEU A 183 -1.26 -8.66 9.75
N ALA A 184 -1.94 -8.59 10.90
CA ALA A 184 -3.40 -8.48 10.98
C ALA A 184 -3.90 -7.03 11.03
N SER A 185 -3.01 -6.04 10.97
CA SER A 185 -3.40 -4.63 11.02
C SER A 185 -4.07 -4.16 9.71
N VAL A 186 -5.20 -3.45 9.82
CA VAL A 186 -5.76 -2.73 8.66
C VAL A 186 -4.79 -1.71 8.08
N ALA A 187 -3.89 -1.15 8.90
CA ALA A 187 -2.86 -0.22 8.44
C ALA A 187 -1.85 -0.88 7.49
N HIS A 188 -1.75 -2.22 7.53
CA HIS A 188 -0.90 -3.01 6.67
C HIS A 188 -1.69 -3.77 5.60
N GLY A 189 -2.97 -3.41 5.36
CA GLY A 189 -3.79 -4.01 4.31
C GLY A 189 -4.54 -5.29 4.72
N ALA A 190 -4.49 -5.69 5.98
CA ALA A 190 -5.28 -6.82 6.48
C ALA A 190 -6.78 -6.49 6.49
N HIS A 191 -7.62 -7.50 6.27
CA HIS A 191 -9.07 -7.33 6.34
C HIS A 191 -9.76 -8.63 6.77
N VAL A 192 -10.97 -8.47 7.30
CA VAL A 192 -11.84 -9.60 7.64
C VAL A 192 -12.42 -10.15 6.36
N VAL A 193 -12.24 -11.45 6.12
CA VAL A 193 -12.86 -12.17 5.01
C VAL A 193 -14.27 -12.56 5.41
N ASP A 194 -14.40 -13.29 6.52
CA ASP A 194 -15.70 -13.73 7.02
C ASP A 194 -15.74 -13.85 8.55
N SER A 195 -16.95 -13.92 9.11
CA SER A 195 -17.18 -14.04 10.54
C SER A 195 -18.53 -14.70 10.81
N SER A 196 -18.59 -15.54 11.84
CA SER A 196 -19.81 -16.28 12.21
C SER A 196 -20.94 -15.37 12.72
N ASP A 197 -20.61 -14.23 13.31
CA ASP A 197 -21.59 -13.28 13.87
C ASP A 197 -21.05 -11.84 13.80
N ARG A 198 -21.94 -10.91 13.41
CA ARG A 198 -21.63 -9.47 13.23
C ARG A 198 -22.70 -8.59 13.88
N PHE A 199 -23.44 -9.10 14.85
CA PHE A 199 -24.67 -8.46 15.29
C PHE A 199 -24.44 -7.23 16.18
N PHE A 200 -23.51 -7.31 17.14
CA PHE A 200 -23.28 -6.24 18.11
C PHE A 200 -22.04 -5.39 17.80
N GLY A 201 -20.97 -6.02 17.31
CA GLY A 201 -19.74 -5.33 16.91
C GLY A 201 -19.26 -5.76 15.53
N GLU A 202 -18.56 -4.87 14.83
CA GLU A 202 -17.98 -5.15 13.52
C GLU A 202 -16.62 -5.86 13.69
N PRO A 203 -16.44 -7.09 13.16
CA PRO A 203 -15.19 -7.85 13.25
C PRO A 203 -13.94 -7.04 12.86
N ARG A 204 -14.03 -6.16 11.86
CA ARG A 204 -12.92 -5.29 11.41
C ARG A 204 -12.34 -4.43 12.54
N ASN A 205 -13.12 -4.09 13.57
CA ASN A 205 -12.65 -3.30 14.71
C ASN A 205 -11.46 -3.97 15.43
N MET A 206 -11.39 -5.31 15.43
CA MET A 206 -10.27 -6.05 16.02
C MET A 206 -8.93 -5.73 15.36
N LEU A 207 -8.95 -5.33 14.10
CA LEU A 207 -7.77 -5.13 13.25
C LEU A 207 -7.26 -3.68 13.28
N MET A 208 -7.96 -2.77 13.96
CA MET A 208 -7.61 -1.35 14.02
C MET A 208 -6.27 -1.16 14.74
N PRO A 209 -5.34 -0.29 14.28
CA PRO A 209 -3.98 -0.16 14.82
C PRO A 209 -3.89 0.52 16.21
N TYR A 210 -4.97 1.14 16.67
CA TYR A 210 -5.06 1.83 17.96
C TYR A 210 -5.75 0.96 19.02
N ARG A 211 -5.65 1.31 20.30
CA ARG A 211 -6.41 0.66 21.38
C ARG A 211 -7.88 1.05 21.35
N ALA A 212 -8.76 0.13 21.73
CA ALA A 212 -10.18 0.43 21.81
C ALA A 212 -10.47 1.62 22.72
N ALA A 213 -11.43 2.46 22.34
CA ALA A 213 -11.92 3.54 23.20
C ALA A 213 -12.98 3.07 24.21
N ASN A 214 -13.72 2.03 23.86
CA ASN A 214 -14.77 1.39 24.65
C ASN A 214 -15.18 0.06 23.99
N MET A 215 -16.15 -0.64 24.57
CA MET A 215 -16.65 -1.94 24.09
C MET A 215 -17.23 -1.89 22.65
N GLY A 216 -17.85 -0.78 22.24
CA GLY A 216 -18.41 -0.61 20.89
C GLY A 216 -17.35 -0.43 19.80
N ASP A 217 -16.08 -0.27 20.19
CA ASP A 217 -14.94 -0.22 19.29
C ASP A 217 -14.21 -1.58 19.22
N GLY A 218 -14.88 -2.69 19.57
CA GLY A 218 -14.42 -4.06 19.39
C GLY A 218 -15.36 -4.90 18.50
N TRP A 219 -15.11 -6.21 18.45
CA TRP A 219 -16.03 -7.20 17.91
C TRP A 219 -16.81 -7.85 19.05
N GLU A 220 -18.13 -7.99 18.93
CA GLU A 220 -18.98 -8.65 19.91
C GLU A 220 -20.03 -9.51 19.19
N THR A 221 -20.17 -10.76 19.64
CA THR A 221 -21.14 -11.72 19.11
C THR A 221 -22.36 -11.90 20.01
N ARG A 222 -23.41 -12.52 19.48
CA ARG A 222 -24.57 -12.89 20.30
C ARG A 222 -24.23 -14.02 21.26
N ARG A 223 -24.85 -13.99 22.44
CA ARG A 223 -24.77 -15.10 23.41
C ARG A 223 -25.24 -16.41 22.80
N ARG A 224 -24.36 -17.41 22.81
CA ARG A 224 -24.62 -18.77 22.34
C ARG A 224 -25.15 -19.62 23.51
N ARG A 225 -26.16 -20.45 23.21
CA ARG A 225 -26.78 -21.37 24.18
C ARG A 225 -26.56 -22.86 23.86
N GLY A 226 -26.10 -23.15 22.65
CA GLY A 226 -25.80 -24.50 22.16
C GLY A 226 -24.30 -24.77 22.07
N PRO A 227 -23.89 -25.97 21.64
CA PRO A 227 -22.49 -26.27 21.41
C PRO A 227 -21.91 -25.40 20.28
N GLY A 228 -20.58 -25.31 20.21
CA GLY A 228 -19.85 -24.58 19.18
C GLY A 228 -19.11 -23.35 19.72
N TYR A 229 -18.73 -22.49 18.79
CA TYR A 229 -17.94 -21.28 19.01
C TYR A 229 -18.24 -20.27 17.92
N ASP A 230 -17.84 -19.01 18.15
CA ASP A 230 -17.81 -17.98 17.12
C ASP A 230 -16.40 -17.81 16.57
N TRP A 231 -16.31 -17.34 15.33
CA TRP A 231 -15.02 -17.23 14.65
C TRP A 231 -14.98 -16.04 13.71
N THR A 232 -13.77 -15.56 13.43
CA THR A 232 -13.48 -14.57 12.39
C THR A 232 -12.26 -15.00 11.60
N ILE A 233 -12.37 -14.99 10.27
CA ILE A 233 -11.27 -15.23 9.33
C ILE A 233 -10.72 -13.87 8.89
N VAL A 234 -9.41 -13.71 9.03
CA VAL A 234 -8.67 -12.51 8.67
C VAL A 234 -7.68 -12.87 7.58
N ARG A 235 -7.73 -12.15 6.47
CA ARG A 235 -6.64 -12.11 5.50
C ARG A 235 -5.57 -11.16 6.02
N LEU A 236 -4.35 -11.65 6.16
CA LEU A 236 -3.21 -10.85 6.57
C LEU A 236 -2.84 -9.85 5.47
N GLY A 237 -2.22 -8.74 5.85
CA GLY A 237 -1.74 -7.73 4.92
C GLY A 237 -0.69 -8.27 3.93
N THR A 238 0.10 -9.23 4.37
CA THR A 238 1.03 -10.00 3.55
C THR A 238 1.31 -11.37 4.18
N GLU A 239 1.81 -12.32 3.38
CA GLU A 239 2.28 -13.61 3.90
C GLU A 239 3.43 -13.40 4.88
N GLY A 240 3.34 -14.04 6.05
CA GLY A 240 4.38 -13.94 7.06
C GLY A 240 4.48 -15.16 7.95
N GLU A 241 5.64 -15.31 8.56
CA GLU A 241 5.87 -16.25 9.65
C GLU A 241 5.40 -15.62 10.95
N ILE A 242 4.38 -16.21 11.57
CA ILE A 242 3.80 -15.74 12.85
C ILE A 242 4.82 -15.95 13.97
N ARG A 243 5.13 -14.88 14.69
CA ARG A 243 6.06 -14.88 15.82
C ARG A 243 5.36 -14.72 17.16
N ARG A 244 4.29 -13.93 17.19
CA ARG A 244 3.56 -13.61 18.41
C ARG A 244 2.15 -13.16 18.08
N VAL A 245 1.19 -13.53 18.91
CA VAL A 245 -0.20 -13.10 18.78
C VAL A 245 -0.60 -12.32 20.02
N GLU A 246 -1.43 -11.28 19.83
CA GLU A 246 -2.16 -10.67 20.94
C GLU A 246 -3.67 -10.81 20.76
N VAL A 247 -4.36 -11.22 21.83
CA VAL A 247 -5.81 -11.18 21.95
C VAL A 247 -6.16 -10.25 23.11
N ASP A 248 -6.70 -9.09 22.79
CA ASP A 248 -7.09 -8.07 23.76
C ASP A 248 -8.60 -8.15 24.03
N THR A 249 -8.98 -8.31 25.29
CA THR A 249 -10.38 -8.31 25.76
C THR A 249 -10.75 -7.02 26.49
N ALA A 250 -9.98 -5.93 26.31
CA ALA A 250 -10.27 -4.62 26.88
C ALA A 250 -11.75 -4.24 26.73
N TYR A 251 -12.32 -3.69 27.80
CA TYR A 251 -13.73 -3.30 27.96
C TYR A 251 -14.76 -4.45 28.01
N PHE A 252 -14.41 -5.68 27.63
CA PHE A 252 -15.27 -6.85 27.74
C PHE A 252 -15.14 -7.48 29.13
N LYS A 253 -15.79 -6.88 30.14
CA LYS A 253 -15.61 -7.28 31.55
C LYS A 253 -16.46 -8.48 31.96
N GLY A 254 -17.67 -8.58 31.41
CA GLY A 254 -18.64 -9.64 31.74
C GLY A 254 -19.08 -10.47 30.54
N ASN A 255 -18.57 -10.15 29.36
CA ASN A 255 -18.91 -10.71 28.06
C ASN A 255 -17.66 -10.96 27.20
N TYR A 256 -16.48 -11.11 27.83
CA TYR A 256 -15.31 -11.67 27.14
C TYR A 256 -15.53 -13.17 26.90
N PRO A 257 -14.92 -13.74 25.84
CA PRO A 257 -14.94 -15.18 25.64
C PRO A 257 -14.14 -15.92 26.72
N GLU A 258 -14.63 -17.08 27.14
CA GLU A 258 -13.97 -17.90 28.17
C GLU A 258 -12.58 -18.37 27.73
N SER A 259 -12.44 -18.68 26.44
CA SER A 259 -11.18 -19.08 25.82
C SER A 259 -11.18 -18.75 24.33
N CYS A 260 -9.98 -18.80 23.72
CA CYS A 260 -9.83 -18.74 22.28
C CYS A 260 -8.89 -19.83 21.75
N SER A 261 -8.98 -20.12 20.45
CA SER A 261 -7.97 -20.86 19.70
C SER A 261 -7.70 -20.15 18.37
N ILE A 262 -6.58 -20.46 17.75
CA ILE A 262 -6.17 -19.81 16.50
C ILE A 262 -5.68 -20.86 15.51
N GLU A 263 -6.11 -20.71 14.27
CA GLU A 263 -5.66 -21.52 13.14
C GLU A 263 -5.08 -20.61 12.04
N SER A 264 -4.22 -21.14 11.20
CA SER A 264 -3.67 -20.46 10.03
C SER A 264 -3.82 -21.28 8.77
N ALA A 265 -3.82 -20.59 7.63
CA ALA A 265 -3.75 -21.19 6.31
C ALA A 265 -2.84 -20.36 5.37
N VAL A 266 -2.21 -21.05 4.43
CA VAL A 266 -1.62 -20.46 3.23
C VAL A 266 -2.60 -20.72 2.09
N VAL A 267 -3.22 -19.65 1.60
CA VAL A 267 -4.23 -19.69 0.55
C VAL A 267 -3.63 -19.00 -0.66
N ASP A 268 -3.48 -19.73 -1.76
CA ASP A 268 -3.09 -19.14 -3.03
C ASP A 268 -4.32 -18.51 -3.70
N GLU A 269 -4.46 -17.19 -3.54
CA GLU A 269 -5.53 -16.42 -4.18
C GLU A 269 -5.27 -16.16 -5.67
N THR A 270 -4.13 -16.60 -6.20
CA THR A 270 -3.70 -16.34 -7.58
C THR A 270 -3.99 -17.51 -8.54
N GLU A 271 -4.25 -18.72 -8.02
CA GLU A 271 -4.58 -19.90 -8.81
C GLU A 271 -6.06 -19.97 -9.22
N GLY A 272 -6.32 -20.18 -10.52
CA GLY A 272 -7.53 -20.85 -11.00
C GLY A 272 -8.80 -20.02 -11.22
N GLY A 273 -8.79 -18.68 -11.12
CA GLY A 273 -10.00 -17.87 -11.35
C GLY A 273 -11.15 -18.15 -10.37
N VAL A 274 -10.81 -18.80 -9.25
CA VAL A 274 -11.69 -19.06 -8.12
C VAL A 274 -11.79 -17.78 -7.28
N SER A 275 -12.97 -17.49 -6.74
CA SER A 275 -13.10 -16.35 -5.82
C SER A 275 -12.30 -16.59 -4.53
N ALA A 276 -11.78 -15.53 -3.91
CA ALA A 276 -11.05 -15.63 -2.65
C ALA A 276 -11.86 -16.39 -1.58
N ASP A 277 -13.18 -16.15 -1.50
CA ASP A 277 -14.09 -16.85 -0.59
C ASP A 277 -14.10 -18.37 -0.80
N ALA A 278 -14.13 -18.82 -2.05
CA ALA A 278 -14.13 -20.24 -2.37
C ALA A 278 -12.77 -20.90 -2.08
N ALA A 279 -11.65 -20.18 -2.28
CA ALA A 279 -10.32 -20.66 -1.92
C ALA A 279 -10.18 -20.82 -0.40
N VAL A 280 -10.67 -19.85 0.38
CA VAL A 280 -10.68 -19.89 1.86
C VAL A 280 -11.56 -21.02 2.39
N ALA A 281 -12.69 -21.30 1.74
CA ALA A 281 -13.63 -22.36 2.16
C ALA A 281 -13.04 -23.77 2.07
N VAL A 282 -12.13 -24.02 1.12
CA VAL A 282 -11.47 -25.33 0.93
C VAL A 282 -10.05 -25.38 1.50
N ALA A 283 -9.59 -24.30 2.14
CA ALA A 283 -8.24 -24.21 2.69
C ALA A 283 -8.01 -25.22 3.82
N GLU A 284 -6.81 -25.77 3.88
CA GLU A 284 -6.35 -26.59 5.00
C GLU A 284 -5.93 -25.69 6.17
N TRP A 285 -6.69 -25.76 7.26
CA TRP A 285 -6.44 -24.97 8.46
C TRP A 285 -5.59 -25.76 9.46
N VAL A 286 -4.48 -25.16 9.89
CA VAL A 286 -3.55 -25.76 10.86
C VAL A 286 -3.62 -24.98 12.17
N GLY A 287 -3.71 -25.68 13.30
CA GLY A 287 -3.74 -25.07 14.63
C GLY A 287 -2.43 -24.34 14.97
N VAL A 288 -2.54 -23.06 15.31
CA VAL A 288 -1.43 -22.19 15.75
C VAL A 288 -1.44 -22.02 17.26
N LEU A 289 -2.61 -21.81 17.85
CA LEU A 289 -2.81 -21.71 19.30
C LEU A 289 -3.90 -22.70 19.71
N GLU A 290 -3.58 -23.64 20.59
CA GLU A 290 -4.58 -24.51 21.21
C GLU A 290 -5.57 -23.72 22.07
N ARG A 291 -6.72 -24.31 22.37
CA ARG A 291 -7.76 -23.65 23.15
C ARG A 291 -7.24 -23.20 24.52
N THR A 292 -7.12 -21.89 24.70
CA THR A 292 -6.47 -21.25 25.85
C THR A 292 -7.41 -20.26 26.52
N LYS A 293 -7.44 -20.29 27.86
CA LYS A 293 -8.30 -19.40 28.66
C LYS A 293 -7.92 -17.93 28.51
N LEU A 294 -8.94 -17.08 28.59
CA LEU A 294 -8.80 -15.63 28.59
C LEU A 294 -9.31 -15.06 29.92
N GLU A 295 -8.90 -13.82 30.17
CA GLU A 295 -9.27 -12.98 31.30
C GLU A 295 -10.08 -11.77 30.80
N PRO A 296 -10.97 -11.21 31.63
CA PRO A 296 -11.71 -9.99 31.30
C PRO A 296 -10.78 -8.78 31.27
N ASP A 297 -11.00 -7.85 30.33
CA ASP A 297 -10.32 -6.55 30.30
C ASP A 297 -8.79 -6.66 30.29
N HIS A 298 -8.25 -7.62 29.52
CA HIS A 298 -6.86 -8.04 29.58
C HIS A 298 -6.23 -8.21 28.20
N VAL A 299 -4.92 -7.89 28.09
CA VAL A 299 -4.13 -8.12 26.87
C VAL A 299 -3.37 -9.44 27.01
N HIS A 300 -3.80 -10.45 26.26
CA HIS A 300 -3.16 -11.77 26.25
C HIS A 300 -2.12 -11.81 25.16
N VAL A 301 -0.88 -12.13 25.51
CA VAL A 301 0.23 -12.23 24.56
C VAL A 301 0.70 -13.67 24.50
N PHE A 302 0.58 -14.29 23.32
CA PHE A 302 0.98 -15.67 23.07
C PHE A 302 2.21 -15.69 22.18
N GLN A 303 3.25 -16.41 22.61
CA GLN A 303 4.49 -16.56 21.84
C GLN A 303 5.07 -17.96 22.00
N ARG A 304 5.19 -18.45 23.23
CA ARG A 304 5.76 -19.78 23.52
C ARG A 304 4.73 -20.89 23.33
N GLU A 305 3.47 -20.53 23.43
CA GLU A 305 2.28 -21.36 23.29
C GLU A 305 1.96 -21.64 21.83
N LEU A 306 2.52 -20.83 20.91
CA LEU A 306 2.27 -20.98 19.48
C LEU A 306 2.99 -22.23 18.98
N ALA A 307 2.32 -22.99 18.11
CA ALA A 307 2.96 -24.04 17.34
C ALA A 307 4.18 -23.48 16.59
N ALA A 308 5.26 -24.26 16.52
CA ALA A 308 6.51 -23.79 15.93
C ALA A 308 6.30 -23.32 14.48
N THR A 309 6.65 -22.06 14.22
CA THR A 309 6.79 -21.43 12.89
C THR A 309 5.59 -21.66 11.96
N ALA A 310 4.48 -20.96 12.18
CA ALA A 310 3.33 -20.95 11.29
C ALA A 310 3.50 -19.88 10.20
N ILE A 311 3.69 -20.29 8.94
CA ILE A 311 3.58 -19.39 7.78
C ILE A 311 2.10 -19.26 7.43
N ALA A 312 1.63 -18.03 7.25
CA ALA A 312 0.22 -17.75 7.03
C ALA A 312 0.00 -16.61 6.03
N THR A 313 -1.04 -16.76 5.22
CA THR A 313 -1.71 -15.66 4.50
C THR A 313 -3.03 -15.29 5.17
N HIS A 314 -3.63 -16.26 5.88
CA HIS A 314 -4.90 -16.15 6.56
C HIS A 314 -4.79 -16.72 7.96
N VAL A 315 -5.55 -16.14 8.89
CA VAL A 315 -5.70 -16.64 10.25
C VAL A 315 -7.18 -16.69 10.61
N ARG A 316 -7.56 -17.66 11.44
CA ARG A 316 -8.90 -17.76 12.00
C ARG A 316 -8.79 -17.72 13.52
N ILE A 317 -9.40 -16.70 14.13
CA ILE A 317 -9.59 -16.64 15.58
C ILE A 317 -10.93 -17.26 15.92
N ASN A 318 -10.92 -18.24 16.82
CA ASN A 318 -12.10 -18.90 17.36
C ASN A 318 -12.28 -18.48 18.82
N ILE A 319 -13.47 -18.02 19.21
CA ILE A 319 -13.81 -17.61 20.57
C ILE A 319 -14.90 -18.50 21.16
N PHE A 320 -14.72 -18.95 22.40
CA PHE A 320 -15.56 -19.98 23.01
C PHE A 320 -16.31 -19.47 24.25
N PRO A 321 -17.62 -19.79 24.36
CA PRO A 321 -18.54 -20.20 23.30
C PRO A 321 -18.95 -19.04 22.37
N ASP A 322 -18.79 -17.81 22.86
CA ASP A 322 -19.14 -16.51 22.27
C ASP A 322 -18.45 -15.42 23.09
N GLY A 323 -18.63 -14.15 22.74
CA GLY A 323 -18.18 -13.02 23.53
C GLY A 323 -17.65 -11.88 22.68
N GLY A 324 -16.84 -11.01 23.27
CA GLY A 324 -16.22 -9.91 22.56
C GLY A 324 -14.70 -9.80 22.72
N VAL A 325 -14.07 -9.30 21.66
CA VAL A 325 -12.63 -9.10 21.52
C VAL A 325 -12.40 -7.65 21.08
N SER A 326 -11.56 -6.94 21.84
CA SER A 326 -11.14 -5.57 21.54
C SER A 326 -10.21 -5.56 20.35
N ARG A 327 -9.08 -6.26 20.42
CA ARG A 327 -8.07 -6.31 19.34
C ARG A 327 -7.53 -7.70 19.13
N PHE A 328 -7.18 -7.97 17.88
CA PHE A 328 -6.47 -9.17 17.48
C PHE A 328 -5.25 -8.76 16.66
N ARG A 329 -4.06 -9.11 17.16
CA ARG A 329 -2.77 -8.77 16.55
C ARG A 329 -2.04 -10.03 16.17
N VAL A 330 -1.43 -10.03 14.99
CA VAL A 330 -0.58 -11.14 14.54
C VAL A 330 0.77 -10.56 14.15
N PHE A 331 1.69 -10.54 15.11
CA PHE A 331 3.04 -10.08 14.88
C PHE A 331 3.86 -11.17 14.19
N GLY A 332 4.47 -10.83 13.08
CA GLY A 332 5.27 -11.76 12.30
C GLY A 332 6.25 -11.07 11.37
N VAL A 333 7.11 -11.87 10.75
CA VAL A 333 8.07 -11.39 9.74
C VAL A 333 7.58 -11.83 8.36
N PRO A 334 7.37 -10.89 7.42
CA PRO A 334 6.98 -11.24 6.06
C PRO A 334 8.00 -12.18 5.41
N THR A 335 7.50 -13.27 4.83
CA THR A 335 8.31 -14.22 4.06
C THR A 335 8.82 -13.55 2.79
N MET A 336 9.74 -14.21 2.07
CA MET A 336 10.18 -13.71 0.77
C MET A 336 8.99 -13.57 -0.21
N ALA A 337 8.08 -14.54 -0.24
CA ALA A 337 6.88 -14.48 -1.06
C ALA A 337 5.97 -13.31 -0.65
N GLY A 338 5.76 -13.10 0.65
CA GLY A 338 5.00 -11.97 1.17
C GLY A 338 5.60 -10.60 0.82
N ARG A 339 6.91 -10.44 0.94
CA ARG A 339 7.61 -9.20 0.56
C ARG A 339 7.41 -8.89 -0.93
N ARG A 340 7.54 -9.91 -1.78
CA ARG A 340 7.31 -9.80 -3.23
C ARG A 340 5.88 -9.39 -3.56
N HIS A 341 4.90 -10.06 -2.98
CA HIS A 341 3.49 -9.70 -3.18
C HIS A 341 3.22 -8.26 -2.73
N ALA A 342 3.68 -7.87 -1.55
CA ALA A 342 3.52 -6.52 -1.01
C ALA A 342 4.14 -5.44 -1.91
N ALA A 343 5.34 -5.69 -2.45
CA ALA A 343 6.00 -4.77 -3.37
C ALA A 343 5.28 -4.65 -4.73
N LEU A 344 4.70 -5.75 -5.23
CA LEU A 344 3.88 -5.72 -6.45
C LEU A 344 2.60 -4.93 -6.24
N VAL A 345 1.89 -5.14 -5.12
CA VAL A 345 0.71 -4.34 -4.76
C VAL A 345 1.05 -2.85 -4.73
N GLN A 346 2.22 -2.47 -4.17
CA GLN A 346 2.68 -1.09 -4.19
C GLN A 346 2.97 -0.59 -5.60
N LEU A 347 3.70 -1.35 -6.43
CA LEU A 347 4.03 -0.97 -7.82
C LEU A 347 2.79 -0.82 -8.71
N ASP A 348 1.80 -1.69 -8.54
CA ASP A 348 0.57 -1.68 -9.33
C ASP A 348 -0.37 -0.54 -8.95
N ALA A 349 -0.29 -0.07 -7.70
CA ALA A 349 -1.05 1.08 -7.23
C ALA A 349 -0.35 2.43 -7.52
N MET A 350 0.91 2.44 -7.99
CA MET A 350 1.59 3.67 -8.39
C MET A 350 0.93 4.31 -9.61
N ASP A 351 0.92 5.65 -9.63
CA ASP A 351 0.55 6.36 -10.84
C ASP A 351 1.58 6.15 -11.97
N GLU A 352 1.22 6.56 -13.18
CA GLU A 352 2.05 6.33 -14.37
C GLU A 352 3.43 6.98 -14.26
N HIS A 353 3.54 8.14 -13.61
CA HIS A 353 4.83 8.82 -13.48
C HIS A 353 5.72 8.13 -12.44
N GLU A 354 5.15 7.77 -11.30
CA GLU A 354 5.85 7.09 -10.22
C GLU A 354 6.30 5.68 -10.61
N SER A 355 5.45 4.91 -11.30
CA SER A 355 5.80 3.57 -11.75
C SER A 355 6.91 3.58 -12.78
N ARG A 356 6.87 4.50 -13.75
CA ARG A 356 7.91 4.65 -14.77
C ARG A 356 9.25 5.00 -14.16
N ARG A 357 9.29 5.91 -13.19
CA ARG A 357 10.52 6.23 -12.44
C ARG A 357 11.04 5.00 -11.70
N THR A 358 10.16 4.28 -11.02
CA THR A 358 10.49 3.06 -10.27
C THR A 358 11.03 1.96 -11.19
N LEU A 359 10.45 1.77 -12.36
CA LEU A 359 10.90 0.83 -13.38
C LEU A 359 12.23 1.28 -14.02
N ALA A 360 12.41 2.58 -14.25
CA ALA A 360 13.64 3.15 -14.80
C ALA A 360 14.88 2.89 -13.91
N ASP A 361 14.68 2.70 -12.59
CA ASP A 361 15.75 2.29 -11.67
C ASP A 361 16.31 0.89 -12.01
N CYS A 362 15.47 0.02 -12.57
CA CYS A 362 15.84 -1.33 -12.99
C CYS A 362 16.45 -1.34 -14.40
N CYS A 363 15.83 -0.65 -15.36
CA CYS A 363 16.32 -0.52 -16.73
C CYS A 363 15.89 0.83 -17.30
N GLY A 364 16.87 1.66 -17.69
CA GLY A 364 16.63 3.02 -18.18
C GLY A 364 16.12 3.11 -19.63
N ALA A 365 15.87 1.98 -20.30
CA ALA A 365 15.42 1.96 -21.69
C ALA A 365 13.92 2.33 -21.79
N PRO A 366 13.55 3.43 -22.49
CA PRO A 366 12.15 3.86 -22.59
C PRO A 366 11.22 2.77 -23.11
N ALA A 367 11.65 2.03 -24.14
CA ALA A 367 10.86 0.96 -24.73
C ALA A 367 10.63 -0.24 -23.79
N TRP A 368 11.52 -0.48 -22.81
CA TRP A 368 11.29 -1.49 -21.75
C TRP A 368 10.34 -0.92 -20.70
N ILE A 369 10.57 0.32 -20.27
CA ILE A 369 9.73 1.00 -19.27
C ILE A 369 8.26 1.07 -19.74
N ASP A 370 8.03 1.45 -21.01
CA ASP A 370 6.70 1.51 -21.61
C ASP A 370 5.98 0.15 -21.56
N ARG A 371 6.69 -0.91 -21.97
CA ARG A 371 6.13 -2.27 -21.99
C ARG A 371 5.83 -2.78 -20.59
N MET A 372 6.72 -2.53 -19.63
CA MET A 372 6.52 -2.93 -18.24
C MET A 372 5.39 -2.15 -17.57
N ALA A 373 5.30 -0.83 -17.81
CA ALA A 373 4.23 0.00 -17.28
C ALA A 373 2.85 -0.46 -17.81
N ALA A 374 2.79 -0.83 -19.09
CA ALA A 374 1.58 -1.35 -19.73
C ALA A 374 1.22 -2.80 -19.35
N ALA A 375 2.18 -3.60 -18.88
CA ALA A 375 1.97 -4.97 -18.46
C ALA A 375 1.38 -5.10 -17.05
N ARG A 376 1.37 -4.02 -16.27
CA ARG A 376 0.72 -3.98 -14.94
C ARG A 376 -0.80 -4.17 -15.07
N PRO A 377 -1.47 -4.82 -14.09
CA PRO A 377 -0.92 -5.29 -12.82
C PRO A 377 -0.27 -6.69 -12.88
N PHE A 378 0.66 -6.95 -11.95
CA PHE A 378 1.32 -8.25 -11.80
C PHE A 378 0.77 -9.01 -10.60
N ARG A 379 0.33 -10.25 -10.80
CA ARG A 379 -0.21 -11.06 -9.69
C ARG A 379 0.90 -11.67 -8.84
N ARG A 380 1.95 -12.16 -9.51
CA ARG A 380 3.11 -12.80 -8.89
C ARG A 380 4.40 -12.24 -9.45
N ALA A 381 5.50 -12.45 -8.73
CA ALA A 381 6.81 -11.98 -9.16
C ALA A 381 7.23 -12.63 -10.49
N GLU A 382 6.82 -13.88 -10.71
CA GLU A 382 7.03 -14.62 -11.96
C GLU A 382 6.39 -13.92 -13.16
N ASP A 383 5.23 -13.28 -12.98
CA ASP A 383 4.54 -12.55 -14.04
C ASP A 383 5.30 -11.26 -14.39
N LEU A 384 5.81 -10.53 -13.38
CA LEU A 384 6.68 -9.37 -13.55
C LEU A 384 7.95 -9.76 -14.33
N PHE A 385 8.57 -10.86 -13.94
CA PHE A 385 9.79 -11.31 -14.59
C PHE A 385 9.56 -11.79 -16.03
N ALA A 386 8.48 -12.52 -16.27
CA ALA A 386 8.10 -12.96 -17.61
C ALA A 386 7.79 -11.77 -18.52
N ALA A 387 7.14 -10.73 -18.01
CA ALA A 387 6.91 -9.49 -18.76
C ALA A 387 8.22 -8.79 -19.11
N SER A 388 9.19 -8.74 -18.20
CA SER A 388 10.52 -8.20 -18.48
C SER A 388 11.24 -8.98 -19.57
N ASP A 389 11.18 -10.31 -19.52
CA ASP A 389 11.77 -11.17 -20.54
C ASP A 389 11.11 -10.96 -21.91
N ALA A 390 9.77 -10.89 -21.97
CA ALA A 390 9.03 -10.59 -23.18
C ALA A 390 9.38 -9.19 -23.75
N ALA A 391 9.56 -8.19 -22.87
CA ALA A 391 9.97 -6.85 -23.29
C ALA A 391 11.35 -6.87 -23.97
N PHE A 392 12.32 -7.60 -23.41
CA PHE A 392 13.63 -7.77 -24.03
C PHE A 392 13.60 -8.59 -25.33
N HIS A 393 12.74 -9.60 -25.43
CA HIS A 393 12.58 -10.35 -26.68
C HIS A 393 12.01 -9.50 -27.82
N ALA A 394 11.25 -8.44 -27.49
CA ALA A 394 10.70 -7.50 -28.46
C ALA A 394 11.67 -6.37 -28.87
N PHE A 395 12.89 -6.31 -28.31
CA PHE A 395 13.85 -5.25 -28.61
C PHE A 395 14.43 -5.39 -30.02
N THR A 396 14.44 -4.27 -30.73
CA THR A 396 15.23 -4.05 -31.93
C THR A 396 16.69 -3.76 -31.57
N ARG A 397 17.57 -3.72 -32.58
CA ARG A 397 18.97 -3.30 -32.39
C ARG A 397 19.06 -1.91 -31.74
N ASP A 398 18.21 -0.98 -32.15
CA ASP A 398 18.27 0.40 -31.66
C ASP A 398 17.80 0.49 -30.19
N ASP A 399 16.79 -0.30 -29.80
CA ASP A 399 16.36 -0.42 -28.40
C ASP A 399 17.50 -0.92 -27.50
N TRP A 400 18.27 -1.92 -27.96
CA TRP A 400 19.45 -2.41 -27.23
C TRP A 400 20.51 -1.34 -27.06
N LEU A 401 20.84 -0.62 -28.14
CA LEU A 401 21.85 0.43 -28.11
C LEU A 401 21.42 1.61 -27.24
N GLU A 402 20.13 1.97 -27.26
CA GLU A 402 19.58 2.97 -26.33
C GLU A 402 19.73 2.50 -24.88
N ALA A 403 19.32 1.26 -24.58
CA ALA A 403 19.42 0.70 -23.24
C ALA A 403 20.86 0.71 -22.68
N PHE A 404 21.85 0.39 -23.52
CA PHE A 404 23.27 0.43 -23.12
C PHE A 404 23.74 1.83 -22.76
N ARG A 405 23.22 2.89 -23.39
CA ARG A 405 23.58 4.29 -23.06
C ARG A 405 23.07 4.71 -21.68
N HIS A 406 22.04 4.06 -21.17
CA HIS A 406 21.52 4.31 -19.82
C HIS A 406 22.26 3.55 -18.73
N HIS A 407 23.13 2.59 -19.09
CA HIS A 407 23.87 1.78 -18.13
C HIS A 407 25.21 2.45 -17.77
N PRO A 408 25.55 2.58 -16.47
CA PRO A 408 26.86 3.07 -16.05
C PRO A 408 28.02 2.24 -16.58
N ARG A 409 29.15 2.90 -16.86
CA ARG A 409 30.41 2.23 -17.19
C ARG A 409 30.96 1.52 -15.96
N ILE A 410 31.60 0.38 -16.18
CA ILE A 410 32.29 -0.34 -15.10
C ILE A 410 33.56 0.43 -14.71
N GLY A 411 33.71 0.73 -13.41
CA GLY A 411 34.90 1.36 -12.84
C GLY A 411 34.93 2.89 -12.90
N GLU A 412 33.93 3.53 -13.52
CA GLU A 412 33.73 4.98 -13.42
C GLU A 412 32.73 5.27 -12.29
N ARG A 413 33.08 6.22 -11.41
CA ARG A 413 32.11 6.75 -10.46
C ARG A 413 31.16 7.65 -11.26
N GLN A 414 29.96 7.14 -11.54
CA GLN A 414 28.82 7.82 -12.15
C GLN A 414 28.69 7.72 -13.68
N ALA A 415 27.51 7.32 -14.14
CA ALA A 415 26.96 7.88 -15.37
C ALA A 415 26.47 9.29 -15.06
N GLU A 416 26.88 10.30 -15.82
CA GLU A 416 26.60 11.73 -15.60
C GLU A 416 25.10 12.11 -15.67
N ARG A 417 24.17 11.17 -15.87
CA ARG A 417 22.73 11.44 -15.95
C ARG A 417 22.04 11.16 -14.62
N ALA A 418 21.04 11.97 -14.29
CA ALA A 418 20.24 11.91 -13.07
C ALA A 418 19.57 10.54 -12.86
N GLN A 419 20.32 9.60 -12.28
CA GLN A 419 19.81 8.33 -11.76
C GLN A 419 19.30 8.57 -10.33
N SER A 420 18.22 7.87 -9.93
CA SER A 420 17.72 7.95 -8.56
C SER A 420 18.76 7.46 -7.55
N ALA A 421 18.60 7.83 -6.28
CA ALA A 421 19.46 7.32 -5.20
C ALA A 421 19.45 5.78 -5.10
N ALA A 422 18.32 5.14 -5.42
CA ALA A 422 18.20 3.68 -5.42
C ALA A 422 19.02 3.06 -6.55
N SER A 423 18.90 3.58 -7.78
CA SER A 423 19.67 3.10 -8.94
C SER A 423 21.18 3.29 -8.73
N GLN A 424 21.58 4.42 -8.12
CA GLN A 424 22.97 4.68 -7.76
C GLN A 424 23.49 3.69 -6.69
N ALA A 425 22.70 3.43 -5.64
CA ALA A 425 23.06 2.48 -4.60
C ALA A 425 23.22 1.06 -5.16
N TRP A 426 22.31 0.60 -6.02
CA TRP A 426 22.41 -0.70 -6.66
C TRP A 426 23.62 -0.79 -7.59
N SER A 427 23.89 0.24 -8.39
CA SER A 427 25.08 0.27 -9.24
C SER A 427 26.39 0.25 -8.43
N ALA A 428 26.44 0.93 -7.28
CA ALA A 428 27.60 0.91 -6.40
C ALA A 428 27.82 -0.47 -5.77
N GLU A 429 26.75 -1.13 -5.35
CA GLU A 429 26.78 -2.49 -4.81
C GLU A 429 27.20 -3.52 -5.87
N GLU A 430 26.64 -3.41 -7.08
CA GLU A 430 26.99 -4.26 -8.24
C GLU A 430 28.49 -4.19 -8.59
N GLN A 431 29.13 -3.04 -8.34
CA GLN A 431 30.53 -2.78 -8.67
C GLN A 431 31.45 -2.69 -7.44
N ALA A 432 31.00 -3.13 -6.26
CA ALA A 432 31.76 -2.97 -5.01
C ALA A 432 33.19 -3.58 -5.10
N ALA A 433 33.32 -4.77 -5.68
CA ALA A 433 34.60 -5.47 -5.85
C ALA A 433 35.52 -4.87 -6.94
N VAL A 434 35.04 -3.89 -7.71
CA VAL A 434 35.82 -3.19 -8.75
C VAL A 434 36.61 -2.02 -8.17
N HIS A 435 36.13 -1.42 -7.08
CA HIS A 435 36.71 -0.20 -6.52
C HIS A 435 37.92 -0.40 -5.58
N GLU A 436 38.38 -1.64 -5.36
CA GLU A 436 39.43 -1.96 -4.38
C GLU A 436 40.87 -2.08 -4.96
N ALA A 437 41.10 -1.95 -6.28
CA ALA A 437 42.43 -2.17 -6.88
C ALA A 437 42.88 -1.05 -7.86
N ALA A 438 43.82 -0.21 -7.43
CA ALA A 438 44.29 0.96 -8.18
C ALA A 438 45.11 0.62 -9.45
N ASP A 439 45.94 -0.44 -9.42
CA ASP A 439 46.82 -0.79 -10.55
C ASP A 439 46.06 -1.37 -11.75
N GLU A 440 44.91 -2.01 -11.52
CA GLU A 440 44.08 -2.63 -12.56
C GLU A 440 43.05 -1.66 -13.15
N ALA A 441 42.79 -0.53 -12.49
CA ALA A 441 41.85 0.50 -12.95
C ALA A 441 42.25 1.13 -14.28
N ALA A 442 43.56 1.40 -14.48
CA ALA A 442 44.06 1.95 -15.74
C ALA A 442 43.90 0.95 -16.91
N ALA A 443 44.12 -0.34 -16.64
CA ALA A 443 43.94 -1.41 -17.62
C ALA A 443 42.46 -1.57 -18.00
N LEU A 444 41.56 -1.51 -17.03
CA LEU A 444 40.11 -1.53 -17.26
C LEU A 444 39.66 -0.32 -18.09
N ALA A 445 40.12 0.89 -17.75
CA ALA A 445 39.78 2.10 -18.50
C ALA A 445 40.26 2.04 -19.96
N ALA A 446 41.48 1.53 -20.19
CA ALA A 446 42.00 1.33 -21.55
C ALA A 446 41.18 0.29 -22.33
N ALA A 447 40.80 -0.82 -21.68
CA ALA A 447 40.00 -1.87 -22.28
C ALA A 447 38.56 -1.39 -22.61
N ASN A 448 37.92 -0.64 -21.71
CA ASN A 448 36.62 -0.01 -21.95
C ASN A 448 36.64 0.91 -23.19
N ARG A 449 37.68 1.75 -23.34
CA ARG A 449 37.84 2.61 -24.53
C ARG A 449 38.00 1.80 -25.81
N ALA A 450 38.78 0.72 -25.78
CA ALA A 450 38.95 -0.17 -26.93
C ALA A 450 37.63 -0.86 -27.32
N TYR A 451 36.85 -1.26 -26.31
CA TYR A 451 35.54 -1.88 -26.51
C TYR A 451 34.55 -0.91 -27.15
N GLU A 452 34.43 0.29 -26.60
CA GLU A 452 33.53 1.33 -27.13
C GLU A 452 33.90 1.74 -28.56
N HIS A 453 35.20 1.87 -28.86
CA HIS A 453 35.67 2.15 -30.22
C HIS A 453 35.30 1.02 -31.21
N ARG A 454 35.40 -0.25 -30.80
CA ARG A 454 35.10 -1.40 -31.68
C ARG A 454 33.61 -1.60 -31.92
N PHE A 455 32.79 -1.49 -30.88
CA PHE A 455 31.38 -1.88 -30.93
C PHE A 455 30.40 -0.70 -30.99
N GLY A 456 30.84 0.51 -30.64
CA GLY A 456 30.03 1.73 -30.66
C GLY A 456 29.13 1.91 -29.42
N TYR A 457 29.34 1.11 -28.37
CA TYR A 457 28.64 1.21 -27.09
C TYR A 457 29.54 0.73 -25.94
N GLY A 458 29.23 1.13 -24.70
CA GLY A 458 30.00 0.77 -23.52
C GLY A 458 29.93 -0.72 -23.18
N PHE A 459 30.96 -1.23 -22.51
CA PHE A 459 31.01 -2.62 -22.07
C PHE A 459 29.97 -2.89 -20.97
N ILE A 460 29.06 -3.84 -21.24
CA ILE A 460 27.99 -4.25 -20.32
C ILE A 460 28.27 -5.66 -19.81
N THR A 461 28.31 -5.83 -18.49
CA THR A 461 28.46 -7.12 -17.80
C THR A 461 27.69 -7.10 -16.49
N PHE A 462 27.08 -8.22 -16.13
CA PHE A 462 26.59 -8.47 -14.79
C PHE A 462 27.79 -8.62 -13.84
N ALA A 463 28.08 -7.55 -13.09
CA ALA A 463 29.28 -7.43 -12.26
C ALA A 463 29.16 -8.07 -10.87
N THR A 464 27.94 -8.27 -10.35
CA THR A 464 27.70 -8.81 -9.01
C THR A 464 28.42 -10.15 -8.82
N GLY A 465 29.25 -10.23 -7.77
CA GLY A 465 30.03 -11.41 -7.44
C GLY A 465 31.30 -11.64 -8.27
N LYS A 466 31.60 -10.78 -9.25
CA LYS A 466 32.85 -10.84 -10.04
C LYS A 466 33.90 -9.91 -9.46
N SER A 467 35.15 -10.38 -9.42
CA SER A 467 36.32 -9.53 -9.14
C SER A 467 36.68 -8.67 -10.36
N LEU A 468 37.42 -7.57 -10.13
CA LEU A 468 37.95 -6.74 -11.21
C LEU A 468 38.74 -7.54 -12.26
N ARG A 469 39.56 -8.50 -11.82
CA ARG A 469 40.32 -9.39 -12.72
C ARG A 469 39.43 -10.21 -13.64
N GLN A 470 38.36 -10.78 -13.09
CA GLN A 470 37.39 -11.56 -13.87
C GLN A 470 36.68 -10.67 -14.91
N ILE A 471 36.28 -9.47 -14.50
CA ILE A 471 35.64 -8.50 -15.40
C ILE A 471 36.60 -8.07 -16.51
N LEU A 472 37.85 -7.75 -16.18
CA LEU A 472 38.85 -7.37 -17.17
C LEU A 472 39.18 -8.51 -18.14
N ALA A 473 39.24 -9.75 -17.65
CA ALA A 473 39.44 -10.94 -18.49
C ALA A 473 38.27 -11.15 -19.45
N GLU A 474 37.04 -11.02 -18.96
CA GLU A 474 35.83 -11.12 -19.78
C GLU A 474 35.77 -10.02 -20.84
N LEU A 475 36.09 -8.77 -20.48
CA LEU A 475 36.16 -7.66 -21.43
C LEU A 475 37.17 -7.95 -22.56
N ARG A 476 38.36 -8.43 -22.20
CA ARG A 476 39.41 -8.78 -23.18
C ARG A 476 39.02 -9.94 -24.10
N GLU A 477 38.31 -10.93 -23.57
CA GLU A 477 37.79 -12.03 -24.37
C GLU A 477 36.71 -11.55 -25.35
N ARG A 478 35.74 -10.78 -24.86
CA ARG A 478 34.65 -10.21 -25.66
C ARG A 478 35.11 -9.20 -26.70
N LEU A 479 36.27 -8.55 -26.52
CA LEU A 479 36.90 -7.72 -27.55
C LEU A 479 37.24 -8.49 -28.83
N ALA A 480 37.38 -9.82 -28.78
CA ALA A 480 37.64 -10.65 -29.95
C ALA A 480 36.37 -11.01 -30.73
N HIS A 481 35.18 -10.77 -30.17
CA HIS A 481 33.91 -11.15 -30.80
C HIS A 481 33.61 -10.36 -32.08
N GLU A 482 32.85 -11.01 -32.97
CA GLU A 482 32.21 -10.34 -34.09
C GLU A 482 31.08 -9.42 -33.61
N PRO A 483 30.93 -8.18 -34.14
CA PRO A 483 29.98 -7.20 -33.61
C PRO A 483 28.52 -7.70 -33.46
N PRO A 484 27.94 -8.49 -34.39
CA PRO A 484 26.58 -9.02 -34.21
C PRO A 484 26.46 -10.04 -33.09
N ALA A 485 27.53 -10.80 -32.80
CA ALA A 485 27.56 -11.76 -31.70
C ALA A 485 27.68 -11.02 -30.37
N GLU A 486 28.57 -10.04 -30.29
CA GLU A 486 28.79 -9.26 -29.07
C GLU A 486 27.55 -8.46 -28.65
N LEU A 487 26.79 -7.93 -29.61
CA LEU A 487 25.52 -7.25 -29.33
C LEU A 487 24.57 -8.15 -28.53
N LYS A 488 24.46 -9.43 -28.90
CA LYS A 488 23.61 -10.42 -28.21
C LYS A 488 24.15 -10.76 -26.82
N VAL A 489 25.47 -10.85 -26.66
CA VAL A 489 26.11 -11.08 -25.35
C VAL A 489 25.84 -9.90 -24.41
N ALA A 490 26.10 -8.67 -24.86
CA ALA A 490 25.83 -7.46 -24.08
C ALA A 490 24.34 -7.32 -23.71
N ALA A 491 23.44 -7.64 -24.64
CA ALA A 491 21.99 -7.68 -24.38
C ALA A 491 21.62 -8.73 -23.30
N GLY A 492 22.23 -9.92 -23.35
CA GLY A 492 22.06 -10.95 -22.34
C GLY A 492 22.53 -10.52 -20.95
N GLU A 493 23.68 -9.84 -20.87
CA GLU A 493 24.19 -9.28 -19.62
C GLU A 493 23.27 -8.19 -19.06
N LEU A 494 22.77 -7.27 -19.90
CA LEU A 494 21.80 -6.26 -19.47
C LEU A 494 20.51 -6.89 -18.94
N ARG A 495 20.00 -7.94 -19.59
CA ARG A 495 18.83 -8.70 -19.11
C ARG A 495 19.09 -9.29 -17.71
N ARG A 496 20.27 -9.83 -17.45
CA ARG A 496 20.65 -10.36 -16.13
C ARG A 496 20.71 -9.27 -15.06
N ILE A 497 21.29 -8.11 -15.38
CA ILE A 497 21.33 -6.95 -14.48
C ILE A 497 19.92 -6.48 -14.16
N THR A 498 19.08 -6.32 -15.18
CA THR A 498 17.68 -5.89 -15.02
C THR A 498 16.89 -6.88 -14.17
N ARG A 499 17.07 -8.19 -14.41
CA ARG A 499 16.45 -9.25 -13.60
C ARG A 499 16.85 -9.15 -12.13
N HIS A 500 18.14 -8.95 -11.86
CA HIS A 500 18.64 -8.81 -10.49
C HIS A 500 18.08 -7.56 -9.79
N ARG A 501 17.96 -6.43 -10.51
CA ARG A 501 17.36 -5.20 -9.98
C ARG A 501 15.85 -5.35 -9.76
N LEU A 502 15.13 -6.06 -10.62
CA LEU A 502 13.73 -6.41 -10.37
C LEU A 502 13.57 -7.27 -9.12
N GLU A 503 14.46 -8.25 -8.88
CA GLU A 503 14.46 -9.03 -7.64
C GLU A 503 14.63 -8.12 -6.41
N LYS A 504 15.60 -7.19 -6.44
CA LYS A 504 15.76 -6.17 -5.38
C LYS A 504 14.55 -5.25 -5.23
N LEU A 505 13.87 -4.93 -6.33
CA LEU A 505 12.70 -4.05 -6.35
C LEU A 505 11.53 -4.66 -5.56
N VAL A 506 11.34 -5.98 -5.69
CA VAL A 506 10.20 -6.70 -5.11
C VAL A 506 10.52 -7.44 -3.82
N GLY A 507 11.79 -7.70 -3.51
CA GLY A 507 12.18 -8.35 -2.26
C GLY A 507 13.17 -9.49 -2.47
#